data_AF-A0A1Q4EAI6-F1
#
_entry.id   AF-A0A1Q4EAI6-F1
#
_cell.length_a   1.000
_cell.length_b   1.000
_cell.length_c   1.000
_cell.angle_alpha   90.00
_cell.angle_beta   90.00
_cell.angle_gamma   90.00
#
_symmetry.space_group_name_H-M   'P 1'
#
loop_
_entity.id
_entity.type
_entity.pdbx_description
1 polymer ?
#
loop_
_entity_poly.entity_id
_entity_poly.type
_entity_poly.pdbx_seq_one_letter_code
_entity_poly.pdbx_strand_id
1 'polypeptide(L)' 'MKMSILLEDAHLDGRLFDGAWQKAAASYQVIEPATGNALGRAGQADAALIGVTAASALQVMAQRSAVLQIGKNSHIGSG' A
#
# COMPACT_ATOMS: atom_id res chain seq x y z
N MET A 1 -20.11 -15.63 -6.73
CA MET A 1 -19.55 -14.58 -5.87
C MET A 1 -18.04 -14.66 -6.00
N LYS A 2 -17.39 -13.71 -6.71
CA LYS A 2 -15.96 -13.77 -6.96
C LYS A 2 -15.25 -13.26 -5.71
N MET A 3 -14.59 -14.15 -4.97
CA MET A 3 -13.77 -13.75 -3.83
C MET A 3 -12.55 -13.03 -4.38
N SER A 4 -12.53 -11.70 -4.25
CA SER A 4 -11.33 -10.92 -4.51
C SER A 4 -10.33 -11.20 -3.40
N ILE A 5 -9.42 -12.14 -3.64
CA ILE A 5 -8.26 -12.36 -2.80
C ILE A 5 -7.34 -11.13 -2.92
N LEU A 6 -6.82 -10.64 -1.81
CA LEU A 6 -5.88 -9.49 -1.80
C LEU A 6 -4.56 -9.83 -2.55
N LEU A 7 -4.20 -11.12 -2.56
CA LEU A 7 -2.96 -11.64 -3.12
C LEU A 7 -3.26 -12.78 -4.10
N GLU A 8 -2.75 -12.65 -5.32
CA GLU A 8 -2.74 -13.70 -6.35
C GLU A 8 -1.29 -14.15 -6.52
N ASP A 9 -1.05 -15.30 -7.18
CA ASP A 9 0.31 -15.81 -7.42
C ASP A 9 1.21 -14.77 -8.11
N ALA A 10 0.63 -13.95 -8.98
CA ALA A 10 1.32 -12.85 -9.67
C ALA A 10 1.81 -11.72 -8.73
N HIS A 11 1.35 -11.67 -7.47
CA HIS A 11 1.83 -10.73 -6.45
C HIS A 11 2.99 -11.32 -5.62
N LEU A 12 3.23 -12.62 -5.69
CA LEU A 12 4.30 -13.34 -4.97
C LEU A 12 5.61 -13.42 -5.78
N ASP A 13 5.75 -12.60 -6.81
CA ASP A 13 6.87 -12.58 -7.77
C ASP A 13 7.94 -11.50 -7.46
N GLY A 14 7.93 -10.92 -6.24
CA GLY A 14 8.88 -9.90 -5.83
C GLY A 14 8.41 -8.47 -6.09
N ARG A 15 7.11 -8.24 -6.13
CA ARG A 15 6.50 -6.90 -6.20
C ARG A 15 6.33 -6.26 -4.82
N LEU A 16 6.15 -4.94 -4.84
CA LEU A 16 5.71 -4.15 -3.69
C LEU A 16 4.48 -3.33 -4.07
N PHE A 17 3.76 -2.84 -3.06
CA PHE A 17 2.58 -2.01 -3.24
C PHE A 17 2.79 -0.62 -2.64
N ASP A 18 2.63 0.43 -3.45
CA ASP A 18 2.76 1.84 -3.06
C ASP A 18 1.53 2.69 -3.42
N GLY A 19 0.42 2.02 -3.71
CA GLY A 19 -0.76 2.58 -4.38
C GLY A 19 -1.09 1.81 -5.66
N ALA A 20 -0.10 1.15 -6.26
CA ALA A 20 -0.26 0.11 -7.26
C ALA A 20 0.77 -1.01 -7.05
N TRP A 21 0.54 -2.18 -7.64
CA TRP A 21 1.53 -3.25 -7.65
C TRP A 21 2.66 -2.93 -8.63
N GLN A 22 3.89 -2.89 -8.13
CA GLN A 22 5.07 -2.54 -8.92
C GLN A 22 6.18 -3.58 -8.74
N LYS A 23 6.94 -3.82 -9.81
CA LYS A 23 8.15 -4.64 -9.73
C LYS A 23 9.21 -3.91 -8.91
N ALA A 24 9.70 -4.53 -7.85
CA ALA A 24 10.74 -3.95 -7.03
C ALA A 24 12.13 -4.11 -7.69
N ALA A 25 13.04 -3.18 -7.40
CA ALA A 25 14.43 -3.25 -7.86
C ALA A 25 15.21 -4.40 -7.19
N ALA A 26 14.88 -4.71 -5.94
CA ALA A 26 15.40 -5.85 -5.19
C ALA A 26 14.25 -6.67 -4.59
N SER A 27 14.49 -7.94 -4.30
CA SER A 27 13.51 -8.82 -3.65
C SER A 27 14.20 -9.86 -2.79
N TYR A 28 13.49 -10.36 -1.78
CA TYR A 28 13.94 -11.45 -0.91
C TYR A 28 12.97 -12.62 -0.95
N GLN A 29 13.50 -13.82 -0.70
CA GLN A 29 12.70 -15.04 -0.65
C GLN A 29 11.93 -15.09 0.67
N VAL A 30 10.64 -15.43 0.59
CA VAL A 30 9.81 -15.66 1.77
C VAL A 30 9.79 -17.16 2.05
N ILE A 31 10.19 -17.55 3.26
CA ILE A 31 10.35 -18.94 3.68
C ILE A 31 9.28 -19.28 4.72
N GLU A 32 8.62 -20.41 4.54
CA GLU A 32 7.70 -20.98 5.52
C GLU A 32 8.48 -21.48 6.75
N PRO A 33 8.24 -20.96 7.96
CA PRO A 33 9.04 -21.31 9.13
C PRO A 33 8.95 -22.79 9.54
N ALA A 34 7.79 -23.43 9.31
CA ALA A 34 7.54 -24.80 9.76
C ALA A 34 8.23 -25.86 8.89
N THR A 35 8.44 -25.57 7.60
CA THR A 35 8.93 -26.56 6.62
C THR A 35 10.26 -26.15 5.99
N GLY A 36 10.61 -24.86 6.03
CA GLY A 36 11.72 -24.31 5.28
C GLY A 36 11.44 -24.12 3.78
N ASN A 37 10.23 -24.41 3.31
CA ASN A 37 9.87 -24.27 1.90
C ASN A 37 9.71 -22.80 1.50
N ALA A 38 9.95 -22.50 0.24
CA ALA A 38 9.74 -21.16 -0.31
C ALA A 38 8.25 -20.92 -0.59
N LEU A 39 7.72 -19.80 -0.10
CA LEU A 39 6.35 -19.34 -0.37
C LEU A 39 6.29 -18.39 -1.57
N GLY A 40 7.39 -17.72 -1.89
CA GLY A 40 7.47 -16.75 -2.98
C GLY A 40 8.58 -15.73 -2.77
N ARG A 41 8.43 -14.55 -3.37
CA ARG A 41 9.34 -13.42 -3.22
C ARG A 41 8.57 -12.16 -2.84
N ALA A 42 9.13 -11.39 -1.91
CA ALA A 42 8.64 -10.06 -1.55
C ALA A 42 9.56 -8.99 -2.14
N GLY A 43 8.98 -7.94 -2.73
CA GLY A 43 9.73 -6.77 -3.18
C GLY A 43 10.34 -6.01 -2.02
N GLN A 44 11.55 -5.50 -2.20
CA GLN A 44 12.26 -4.70 -1.21
C GLN A 44 12.16 -3.22 -1.59
N ALA A 45 11.81 -2.39 -0.60
CA ALA A 45 11.87 -0.94 -0.74
C ALA A 45 13.28 -0.44 -0.44
N ASP A 46 13.73 0.55 -1.21
CA ASP A 46 14.92 1.35 -0.90
C ASP A 46 14.52 2.71 -0.30
N ALA A 47 15.51 3.48 0.16
CA ALA A 47 15.27 4.77 0.79
C ALA A 47 14.61 5.80 -0.16
N ALA A 48 14.93 5.74 -1.46
CA ALA A 48 14.38 6.67 -2.44
C ALA A 48 12.88 6.40 -2.63
N LEU A 49 12.49 5.14 -2.78
CA LEU A 49 11.10 4.73 -2.89
C LEU A 49 10.30 5.10 -1.64
N ILE A 50 10.85 4.83 -0.44
CA ILE A 50 10.21 5.22 0.82
C ILE A 50 9.93 6.73 0.86
N GLY A 51 10.87 7.56 0.42
CA GLY A 51 10.69 9.01 0.35
C GLY A 51 9.52 9.43 -0.55
N VAL A 52 9.43 8.84 -1.76
CA VAL A 52 8.34 9.12 -2.71
C VAL A 52 6.99 8.66 -2.17
N THR A 53 6.91 7.43 -1.66
CA THR A 53 5.64 6.88 -1.14
C THR A 53 5.15 7.67 0.08
N ALA A 54 6.06 8.09 0.98
CA ALA A 54 5.70 8.89 2.14
C ALA A 54 5.15 10.28 1.75
N ALA A 55 5.75 10.94 0.77
CA ALA A 55 5.27 12.23 0.26
C ALA A 55 3.87 12.09 -0.37
N SER A 56 3.64 11.04 -1.16
CA SER A 56 2.32 10.73 -1.74
C SER A 56 1.26 10.49 -0.67
N ALA A 57 1.59 9.69 0.36
CA ALA A 57 0.68 9.43 1.48
C ALA A 57 0.31 10.72 2.23
N LEU A 58 1.28 11.60 2.48
CA LEU A 58 1.05 12.88 3.14
C LEU A 58 0.08 13.77 2.34
N GLN A 59 0.23 13.84 1.02
CA GLN A 59 -0.64 14.61 0.15
C GLN A 59 -2.10 14.13 0.22
N VAL A 60 -2.32 12.81 0.17
CA VAL A 60 -3.66 12.22 0.28
C VAL A 60 -4.25 12.43 1.67
N MET A 61 -3.45 12.31 2.73
CA MET A 61 -3.91 12.57 4.10
C MET A 61 -4.37 14.02 4.28
N ALA A 62 -3.63 14.99 3.72
CA ALA A 62 -4.02 16.41 3.76
C ALA A 62 -5.32 16.68 2.98
N GLN A 63 -5.54 16.00 1.85
CA GLN A 63 -6.81 16.10 1.12
C GLN A 63 -7.98 15.53 1.92
N ARG A 64 -7.79 14.36 2.55
CA ARG A 64 -8.82 13.73 3.40
C ARG A 64 -9.19 14.59 4.60
N SER A 65 -8.22 15.21 5.26
CA SER A 65 -8.49 16.10 6.39
C SER A 65 -9.29 17.34 5.95
N ALA A 66 -9.00 17.91 4.78
CA ALA A 66 -9.75 19.03 4.22
C ALA A 66 -11.22 18.68 3.95
N VAL A 67 -11.50 17.50 3.36
CA VAL A 67 -12.87 17.02 3.11
C VAL A 67 -13.64 16.85 4.43
N LEU A 68 -13.01 16.30 5.46
CA LEU A 68 -13.63 16.14 6.79
C LEU A 68 -13.95 17.50 7.45
N GLN A 69 -13.13 18.52 7.20
CA GLN A 69 -13.36 19.88 7.71
C GLN A 69 -14.57 20.54 7.02
N ILE A 70 -14.73 20.35 5.70
CA ILE A 70 -15.85 20.88 4.93
C ILE A 70 -17.19 20.27 5.39
N GLY A 71 -17.21 18.95 5.66
CA GLY A 71 -18.40 18.27 6.18
C GLY A 71 -18.83 18.70 7.58
N LYS A 72 -17.89 19.17 8.42
CA LYS A 72 -18.18 19.71 9.76
C LYS A 72 -18.71 21.14 9.72
N ASN A 73 -18.22 21.97 8.79
CA ASN A 73 -18.64 23.37 8.67
C ASN A 73 -19.98 23.58 7.96
N SER A 74 -20.55 22.54 7.34
CA SER A 74 -21.83 22.62 6.63
C SER A 74 -23.06 22.41 7.54
N HIS A 75 -22.88 22.15 8.83
CA HIS A 75 -23.97 22.00 9.82
C HIS A 75 -24.18 23.24 10.73
N ILE A 76 -23.38 24.30 10.56
CA ILE A 76 -23.44 25.50 11.41
C ILE A 76 -24.16 26.70 10.75
N GLY A 77 -24.81 26.50 9.60
CA GLY A 77 -25.45 27.56 8.82
C GLY A 77 -26.96 27.32 8.62
N SER A 78 -27.73 27.26 9.70
CA SER A 78 -29.19 27.39 9.69
C SER A 78 -29.62 27.76 11.10
N GLY A 79 -29.60 29.07 11.38
CA GLY A 79 -30.08 29.70 12.60
C GLY A 79 -30.61 31.07 12.25
#